data_AF-A0A0A2TFK5-F1
#
_entry.id   AF-A0A0A2TFK5-F1
#
_cell.length_a   1.000
_cell.length_b   1.000
_cell.length_c   1.000
_cell.angle_alpha   90.00
_cell.angle_beta   90.00
_cell.angle_gamma   90.00
#
_symmetry.space_group_name_H-M   'P 1'
#
loop_
_entity.id
_entity.type
_entity.pdbx_description
1 polymer ?
#
loop_
_entity_poly.entity_id
_entity_poly.type
_entity_poly.pdbx_seq_one_letter_code
_entity_poly.pdbx_strand_id
1 'polypeptide(L)'
;MYYPYQDQRVHQQMNTQYMTLVDPYVVQTLQSVVGNVLIVETTKDTIRGKLIEVKPDHIVLTAGDSTFFVRIQQIVTIMPDR
;
A
#
# COMPACT_ATOMS: atom_id res chain seq x y z
N MET A 1 -19.79 -33.70 -50.91
CA MET A 1 -19.87 -33.70 -49.44
C MET A 1 -19.14 -32.46 -48.95
N TYR A 2 -19.88 -31.43 -48.52
CA TYR A 2 -19.33 -30.16 -48.04
C TYR A 2 -19.31 -30.23 -46.51
N TYR A 3 -18.14 -30.12 -45.87
CA TYR A 3 -18.05 -30.04 -44.41
C TYR A 3 -18.25 -28.59 -43.98
N PRO A 4 -19.22 -28.28 -43.11
CA PRO A 4 -19.31 -26.94 -42.55
C PRO A 4 -18.19 -26.75 -41.52
N TYR A 5 -17.40 -25.69 -41.68
CA TYR A 5 -16.48 -25.23 -40.64
C TYR A 5 -17.31 -24.57 -39.54
N GLN A 6 -17.31 -25.16 -38.34
CA GLN A 6 -17.83 -24.51 -37.14
C GLN A 6 -16.82 -23.47 -36.67
N ASP A 7 -17.16 -22.18 -36.78
CA ASP A 7 -16.41 -21.08 -36.16
C ASP A 7 -16.62 -21.15 -34.64
N GLN A 8 -15.78 -21.92 -33.95
CA GLN A 8 -15.68 -21.89 -32.49
C GLN A 8 -14.82 -20.69 -32.09
N ARG A 9 -15.41 -19.50 -32.11
CA ARG A 9 -14.87 -18.36 -31.38
C ARG A 9 -14.97 -18.65 -29.89
N VAL A 10 -13.92 -19.26 -29.34
CA VAL A 10 -13.73 -19.35 -27.90
C VAL A 10 -13.52 -17.91 -27.43
N HIS A 11 -14.59 -17.28 -26.92
CA HIS A 11 -14.48 -16.07 -26.12
C HIS A 11 -13.71 -16.43 -24.86
N GLN A 12 -12.38 -16.38 -24.96
CA GLN A 12 -11.50 -16.49 -23.82
C GLN A 12 -11.81 -15.28 -22.93
N GLN A 13 -12.63 -15.49 -21.91
CA GLN A 13 -12.89 -14.50 -20.88
C GLN A 13 -11.55 -14.21 -20.23
N MET A 14 -10.93 -13.08 -20.61
CA MET A 14 -9.73 -12.60 -19.95
C MET A 14 -10.13 -12.22 -18.52
N ASN A 15 -9.90 -13.13 -17.59
CA ASN A 15 -10.12 -12.86 -16.18
C ASN A 15 -8.95 -12.02 -15.68
N THR A 16 -9.09 -10.70 -15.73
CA THR A 16 -8.08 -9.75 -15.26
C THR A 16 -7.88 -9.96 -13.76
N GLN A 17 -6.71 -10.47 -13.37
CA GLN A 17 -6.35 -10.60 -11.96
C GLN A 17 -5.65 -9.34 -11.48
N TYR A 18 -6.22 -8.68 -10.48
CA TYR A 18 -5.58 -7.57 -9.78
C TYR A 18 -4.56 -8.13 -8.79
N MET A 19 -3.29 -7.75 -8.96
CA MET A 19 -2.21 -8.11 -8.04
C MET A 19 -1.73 -6.83 -7.34
N THR A 20 -1.51 -6.91 -6.04
CA THR A 20 -0.92 -5.82 -5.27
C THR A 20 0.26 -6.34 -4.47
N LEU A 21 1.36 -5.57 -4.45
CA LEU A 21 2.52 -5.87 -3.64
C LEU A 21 2.31 -5.22 -2.28
N VAL A 22 2.36 -6.03 -1.22
CA VAL A 22 2.19 -5.58 0.16
C VAL A 22 3.44 -5.98 0.93
N ASP A 23 3.87 -5.11 1.85
CA ASP A 23 4.87 -5.42 2.86
C ASP A 23 4.18 -5.82 4.18
N PRO A 24 3.75 -7.10 4.34
CA PRO A 24 2.83 -7.49 5.41
C PRO A 24 3.41 -7.26 6.80
N TYR A 25 4.72 -7.48 6.98
CA TYR A 25 5.38 -7.27 8.26
C TYR A 25 5.50 -5.79 8.62
N VAL A 26 5.72 -4.91 7.64
CA VAL A 26 5.73 -3.44 7.85
C VAL A 26 4.34 -2.97 8.28
N VAL A 27 3.30 -3.42 7.58
CA VAL A 27 1.90 -3.13 7.93
C VAL A 27 1.56 -3.64 9.33
N GLN A 28 1.89 -4.90 9.63
CA GLN A 28 1.63 -5.51 10.94
C GLN A 28 2.34 -4.76 12.07
N THR A 29 3.61 -4.42 11.90
CA THR A 29 4.38 -3.66 12.91
C THR A 29 3.83 -2.25 13.08
N LEU A 30 3.46 -1.55 12.00
CA LEU A 30 2.86 -0.22 12.11
C LEU A 30 1.49 -0.25 12.78
N GLN A 31 0.68 -1.30 12.53
CA GLN A 31 -0.61 -1.48 13.19
C GLN A 31 -0.47 -1.58 14.72
N SER A 32 0.61 -2.18 15.24
CA SER A 32 0.81 -2.31 16.69
C SER A 32 1.21 -1.00 17.38
N VAL A 33 1.59 0.03 16.61
CA VAL A 33 2.04 1.33 17.14
C VAL A 33 1.14 2.49 16.69
N VAL A 34 -0.07 2.22 16.21
CA VAL A 34 -1.06 3.26 15.92
C VAL A 34 -1.33 4.08 17.18
N GLY A 35 -1.32 5.40 17.03
CA GLY A 35 -1.44 6.36 18.12
C GLY A 35 -0.09 6.89 18.64
N ASN A 36 1.03 6.24 18.32
CA ASN A 36 2.35 6.73 18.71
C ASN A 36 2.83 7.83 17.76
N VAL A 37 3.72 8.70 18.26
CA VAL A 37 4.47 9.61 17.40
C VAL A 37 5.64 8.83 16.79
N LEU A 38 5.77 8.94 15.49
CA LEU A 38 6.83 8.29 14.72
C LEU A 38 7.65 9.35 13.99
N ILE A 39 8.93 9.05 13.79
CA ILE A 39 9.76 9.72 12.80
C ILE A 39 9.87 8.78 11.61
N VAL A 40 9.35 9.22 10.47
CA VAL A 40 9.31 8.46 9.22
C VAL A 40 10.21 9.15 8.22
N GLU A 41 11.30 8.49 7.86
CA GLU A 41 12.18 8.92 6.79
C GLU A 41 11.63 8.40 5.46
N THR A 42 11.36 9.31 4.53
CA THR A 42 10.99 8.98 3.16
C THR A 42 12.21 9.10 2.25
N THR A 43 12.07 8.71 0.98
CA THR A 43 13.12 8.91 -0.02
C THR A 43 13.45 10.39 -0.31
N LYS A 44 12.67 11.35 0.21
CA LYS A 44 12.85 12.79 -0.04
C LYS A 44 13.08 13.62 1.22
N ASP A 45 12.43 13.26 2.32
CA ASP A 45 12.36 14.07 3.54
C ASP A 45 12.09 13.22 4.78
N THR A 46 11.92 13.87 5.93
CA THR A 46 11.58 13.21 7.19
C THR A 46 10.34 13.87 7.79
N ILE A 47 9.36 13.04 8.17
CA ILE A 47 8.10 13.47 8.76
C ILE A 47 8.05 12.96 10.20
N ARG A 48 7.91 13.87 11.16
CA ARG A 48 7.64 13.53 12.56
C ARG A 48 6.17 13.79 12.85
N GLY A 49 5.39 12.75 13.09
CA GLY A 49 3.95 12.85 13.25
C GLY A 49 3.32 11.66 13.97
N LYS A 50 2.10 11.85 14.46
CA LYS A 50 1.32 10.79 15.10
C LYS A 50 0.75 9.85 14.04
N LEU A 51 0.98 8.55 14.20
CA LEU A 51 0.37 7.54 13.33
C LEU A 51 -1.11 7.40 13.65
N ILE A 52 -1.96 7.71 12.68
CA ILE A 52 -3.42 7.68 12.85
C ILE A 52 -4.01 6.40 12.25
N GLU A 53 -3.51 5.97 11.09
CA GLU A 53 -4.03 4.82 10.38
C GLU A 53 -2.96 4.13 9.54
N VAL A 54 -3.13 2.82 9.33
CA VAL A 54 -2.26 1.98 8.49
C VAL A 54 -3.12 1.22 7.49
N LYS A 55 -2.82 1.39 6.21
CA LYS A 55 -3.41 0.65 5.08
C LYS A 55 -2.36 -0.24 4.42
N PRO A 56 -2.75 -1.19 3.55
CA PRO A 56 -1.79 -2.08 2.88
C PRO A 56 -0.72 -1.37 2.03
N ASP A 57 -1.02 -0.18 1.52
CA ASP A 57 -0.17 0.57 0.58
C ASP A 57 0.36 1.90 1.16
N HIS A 58 -0.20 2.39 2.27
CA HIS A 58 0.19 3.68 2.87
C HIS A 58 -0.12 3.76 4.37
N ILE A 59 0.52 4.73 5.03
CA ILE A 59 0.20 5.17 6.40
C ILE A 59 -0.34 6.59 6.39
N VAL A 60 -1.10 6.93 7.44
CA VAL A 60 -1.61 8.27 7.69
C VAL A 60 -0.95 8.84 8.93
N LEU A 61 -0.22 9.94 8.77
CA LEU A 61 0.42 10.68 9.87
C LEU A 61 -0.26 12.04 10.04
N THR A 62 -0.37 12.52 11.28
CA THR A 62 -0.69 13.94 11.55
C THR A 62 0.49 14.65 12.20
N ALA A 63 0.84 15.81 11.68
CA ALA A 63 1.89 16.68 12.21
C ALA A 63 1.39 18.13 12.20
N GLY A 64 1.21 18.71 13.40
CA GLY A 64 0.49 19.98 13.54
C GLY A 64 -0.94 19.86 13.00
N ASP A 65 -1.33 20.81 12.14
CA ASP A 65 -2.66 20.84 11.50
C ASP A 65 -2.70 20.11 10.15
N SER A 66 -1.60 19.44 9.76
CA SER A 66 -1.48 18.75 8.47
C SER A 66 -1.59 17.24 8.59
N THR A 67 -2.22 16.61 7.60
CA THR A 67 -2.34 15.17 7.45
C THR A 67 -1.54 14.70 6.25
N PHE A 68 -0.71 13.68 6.44
CA PHE A 68 0.17 13.11 5.43
C PHE A 68 -0.24 11.68 5.12
N PHE A 69 -0.40 11.38 3.83
CA PHE A 69 -0.60 10.02 3.33
C PHE A 69 0.72 9.55 2.72
N VAL A 70 1.47 8.72 3.45
CA VAL A 70 2.81 8.30 3.06
C VAL A 70 2.74 6.87 2.52
N ARG A 71 3.06 6.68 1.23
CA ARG A 71 3.12 5.34 0.63
C ARG A 71 4.20 4.50 1.31
N ILE A 72 3.90 3.26 1.64
CA ILE A 72 4.85 2.33 2.27
C ILE A 72 6.09 2.15 1.38
N GLN A 73 5.91 2.05 0.06
CA GLN A 73 7.02 1.95 -0.91
C GLN A 73 7.97 3.15 -0.94
N GLN A 74 7.68 4.25 -0.24
CA GLN A 74 8.53 5.45 -0.20
C GLN A 74 9.19 5.64 1.17
N ILE A 75 8.91 4.76 2.12
CA ILE A 75 9.50 4.78 3.45
C ILE A 75 10.86 4.10 3.41
N VAL A 76 11.86 4.77 3.97
CA VAL A 76 13.23 4.27 4.12
C VAL A 76 13.40 3.72 5.54
N THR A 77 13.01 4.48 6.55
CA THR A 77 13.07 4.06 7.97
C THR A 77 11.85 4.54 8.76
N ILE A 78 11.53 3.81 9.83
CA ILE A 78 10.47 4.14 10.79
C ILE A 78 11.07 3.98 12.18
N MET A 79 10.98 5.02 13.01
CA MET A 79 11.43 4.96 14.40
C MET A 79 10.40 5.59 15.35
N PRO A 80 10.13 4.96 16.52
CA PRO A 80 9.32 5.58 17.56
C PRO A 80 9.96 6.85 18.10
N ASP A 81 9.15 7.88 18.31
CA ASP A 81 9.56 9.14 18.91
C ASP A 81 9.41 9.07 20.44
N ARG A 82 10.33 8.31 21.05
CA ARG A 82 10.43 7.95 22.48
C ARG A 82 9.39 6.98 23.03
#